data_AF-A0A0F6QXL4-F1
#
_entry.id   AF-A0A0F6QXL4-F1
#
_cell.length_a   1.000
_cell.length_b   1.000
_cell.length_c   1.000
_cell.angle_alpha   90.00
_cell.angle_beta   90.00
_cell.angle_gamma   90.00
#
_symmetry.space_group_name_H-M   'P 1'
#
loop_
_entity.id
_entity.type
_entity.pdbx_description
1 polymer ?
#
loop_
_entity_poly.entity_id
_entity_poly.type
_entity_poly.pdbx_seq_one_letter_code
_entity_poly.pdbx_strand_id
1 'polypeptide(L)'
;MLKGFKDFILRGNVVELAVAVIIGAAFTSIVTAVTDNLIQPILNVFGSAEVPGFGPQLTDNPNTLIDFGAIISAALNFLIVAAVIYFLIITPINKANDLAKRRMGVEPESSAPTTEDLLAEIRDLLQAQNGEVSSDVDAKLAQATEAAEAEKPATTDGESAGRHRA
;
A
#
# COMPACT_ATOMS: atom_id res chain seq x y z
N MET A 1 -4.10 -19.00 30.90
CA MET A 1 -4.31 -17.56 30.63
C MET A 1 -3.01 -16.83 30.29
N LEU A 2 -2.01 -16.78 31.17
CA LEU A 2 -0.72 -16.09 30.92
C LEU A 2 0.03 -16.56 29.66
N LYS A 3 0.04 -17.87 29.38
CA LYS A 3 0.66 -18.44 28.17
C LYS A 3 -0.05 -17.99 26.89
N GLY A 4 -1.39 -18.04 26.87
CA GLY A 4 -2.20 -17.57 25.73
C GLY A 4 -2.14 -16.06 25.50
N PHE A 5 -1.95 -15.27 26.57
CA PHE A 5 -1.71 -13.83 26.45
C PHE A 5 -0.33 -13.52 25.86
N LYS A 6 0.71 -14.24 26.29
CA LYS A 6 2.05 -14.14 25.69
C LYS A 6 2.00 -14.52 24.19
N ASP A 7 1.31 -15.61 23.83
CA ASP A 7 1.15 -16.05 22.43
C ASP A 7 0.29 -15.10 21.59
N PHE A 8 -0.51 -14.23 22.22
CA PHE A 8 -1.27 -13.17 21.56
C PHE A 8 -0.40 -11.94 21.29
N ILE A 9 0.39 -11.49 22.27
CA ILE A 9 1.31 -10.36 22.12
C ILE A 9 2.46 -10.70 21.16
N LEU A 10 2.98 -11.94 21.20
CA LEU A 10 4.05 -12.39 20.30
C LEU A 10 3.61 -12.51 18.82
N ARG A 11 2.34 -12.27 18.51
CA ARG A 11 1.82 -12.29 17.14
C ARG A 11 2.24 -11.07 16.31
N GLY A 12 3.16 -10.23 16.82
CA GLY A 12 3.85 -9.13 16.13
C GLY A 12 2.99 -7.88 15.98
N ASN A 13 1.88 -8.01 15.26
CA ASN A 13 0.97 -6.91 14.92
C ASN A 13 0.43 -6.14 16.14
N VAL A 14 0.19 -6.82 17.27
CA VAL A 14 -0.35 -6.18 18.48
C VAL A 14 0.69 -5.28 19.17
N VAL A 15 1.97 -5.69 19.17
CA VAL A 15 3.04 -4.93 19.82
C VAL A 15 3.34 -3.66 19.03
N GLU A 16 3.43 -3.76 17.71
CA GLU A 16 3.70 -2.61 16.85
C GLU A 16 2.59 -1.57 16.95
N LEU A 17 1.32 -2.00 16.92
CA LEU A 17 0.19 -1.10 17.11
C LEU A 17 0.17 -0.49 18.52
N ALA A 18 0.45 -1.27 19.57
CA ALA A 18 0.50 -0.76 20.93
C ALA A 18 1.60 0.29 21.13
N VAL A 19 2.79 0.04 20.58
CA VAL A 19 3.93 0.98 20.64
C VAL A 19 3.60 2.26 19.88
N ALA A 20 3.01 2.15 18.68
CA ALA A 20 2.62 3.31 17.88
C ALA A 20 1.63 4.22 18.64
N VAL A 21 0.62 3.64 19.29
CA VAL A 21 -0.40 4.38 20.06
C VAL A 21 0.24 5.08 21.28
N ILE A 22 1.08 4.38 22.02
CA ILE A 22 1.74 4.94 23.23
C ILE A 22 2.66 6.10 22.86
N ILE A 23 3.48 5.93 21.82
CA ILE A 23 4.40 6.99 21.36
C ILE A 23 3.60 8.18 20.82
N GLY A 24 2.54 7.94 20.04
CA GLY A 24 1.67 9.00 19.53
C GLY A 24 1.02 9.82 20.64
N ALA A 25 0.50 9.16 21.68
CA ALA A 25 -0.11 9.82 22.84
C ALA A 25 0.92 10.63 23.64
N ALA A 26 2.09 10.06 23.90
CA ALA A 26 3.16 10.74 24.62
C ALA A 26 3.65 11.99 23.88
N PHE A 27 3.87 11.88 22.56
CA PHE A 27 4.32 13.01 21.75
C PHE A 27 3.27 14.12 21.68
N THR A 28 1.99 13.76 21.46
CA THR A 28 0.88 14.73 21.47
C THR A 28 0.84 15.48 22.80
N SER A 29 1.02 14.79 23.92
CA SER A 29 1.05 15.41 25.25
C SER A 29 2.17 16.45 25.40
N ILE A 30 3.36 16.17 24.85
CA ILE A 30 4.48 17.13 24.85
C ILE A 30 4.13 18.37 24.04
N VAL A 31 3.57 18.20 22.84
CA VAL A 31 3.23 19.35 21.99
C VAL A 31 2.10 20.16 22.60
N THR A 32 1.05 19.50 23.11
CA THR A 32 -0.03 20.18 23.85
C THR A 32 0.51 20.96 25.04
N ALA A 33 1.42 20.38 25.83
CA ALA A 33 2.03 21.10 26.95
C ALA A 33 2.79 22.36 26.48
N VAL A 34 3.48 22.31 25.34
CA VAL A 34 4.15 23.49 24.77
C VAL A 34 3.13 24.52 24.29
N THR A 35 2.08 24.10 23.60
CA THR A 35 1.02 25.01 23.15
C THR A 35 0.32 25.68 24.33
N ASP A 36 -0.08 24.90 25.33
CA ASP A 36 -0.86 25.37 26.46
C ASP A 36 -0.05 26.29 27.38
N ASN A 37 1.24 25.99 27.59
CA ASN A 37 2.06 26.77 28.51
C ASN A 37 2.81 27.94 27.85
N LEU A 38 2.97 27.93 26.51
CA LEU A 38 3.75 28.95 25.81
C LEU A 38 2.91 29.76 24.83
N ILE A 39 2.05 29.09 24.04
CA ILE A 39 1.30 29.75 22.97
C ILE A 39 -0.01 30.33 23.50
N GLN A 40 -0.79 29.59 24.30
CA GLN A 40 -2.05 30.10 24.86
C GLN A 40 -1.86 31.39 25.67
N PRO A 41 -0.85 31.55 26.57
CA PRO A 41 -0.68 32.80 27.31
C PRO A 41 -0.38 33.98 26.40
N ILE A 42 0.38 33.77 25.32
CA ILE A 42 0.66 34.81 24.31
C ILE A 42 -0.64 35.18 23.58
N LEU A 43 -1.43 34.19 23.17
CA LEU A 43 -2.72 34.43 22.52
C LEU A 43 -3.67 35.20 23.43
N ASN A 44 -3.78 34.80 24.70
CA ASN A 44 -4.62 35.45 25.70
C ASN A 44 -4.28 36.93 25.92
N VAL A 45 -3.01 37.31 25.72
CA VAL A 45 -2.57 38.72 25.78
C VAL A 45 -3.01 39.53 24.55
N PHE A 46 -3.02 38.92 23.35
CA PHE A 46 -3.35 39.60 22.10
C PHE A 46 -4.83 39.51 21.70
N GLY A 47 -5.53 38.52 22.19
CA GLY A 47 -6.96 38.32 21.98
C GLY A 47 -7.48 37.49 23.14
N SER A 48 -8.52 37.97 23.80
CA SER A 48 -9.05 37.35 25.01
C SER A 48 -9.76 36.01 24.70
N ALA A 49 -8.97 34.99 24.35
CA ALA A 49 -9.41 33.62 24.07
C ALA A 49 -9.92 32.89 25.33
N GLU A 50 -9.86 33.58 26.48
CA GLU A 50 -10.46 33.19 27.74
C GLU A 50 -11.43 34.25 28.27
N VAL A 51 -12.09 35.11 27.46
CA VAL A 51 -13.28 35.79 28.04
C VAL A 51 -14.34 34.70 28.25
N PRO A 52 -14.69 34.36 29.50
CA PRO A 52 -15.86 33.56 29.74
C PRO A 52 -17.04 34.47 29.40
N GLY A 53 -17.65 34.35 28.21
CA GLY A 53 -18.83 35.17 27.88
C GLY A 53 -19.05 35.65 26.44
N PHE A 54 -18.39 35.11 25.42
CA PHE A 54 -18.70 35.46 24.01
C PHE A 54 -19.89 34.67 23.40
N GLY A 55 -20.69 33.99 24.22
CA GLY A 55 -21.93 33.33 23.81
C GLY A 55 -23.14 33.95 24.50
N PRO A 56 -24.32 34.03 23.83
CA PRO A 56 -25.54 34.46 24.51
C PRO A 56 -25.78 33.53 25.71
N GLN A 57 -25.90 34.12 26.89
CA GLN A 57 -26.13 33.40 28.13
C GLN A 57 -27.52 32.75 28.03
N LEU A 58 -27.56 31.44 27.76
CA LEU A 58 -28.80 30.75 27.39
C LEU A 58 -29.74 30.52 28.59
N THR A 59 -29.30 30.78 29.82
CA THR A 59 -30.07 30.71 31.09
C THR A 59 -29.23 31.32 32.22
N ASP A 60 -29.86 31.74 33.32
CA ASP A 60 -29.27 32.26 34.59
C ASP A 60 -28.37 31.25 35.35
N ASN A 61 -27.64 30.40 34.64
CA ASN A 61 -26.68 29.44 35.20
C ASN A 61 -25.28 29.79 34.68
N PRO A 62 -24.32 30.16 35.56
CA PRO A 62 -22.98 30.59 35.16
C PRO A 62 -22.15 29.49 34.46
N ASN A 63 -22.67 28.25 34.38
CA ASN A 63 -22.02 27.10 33.74
C ASN A 63 -22.48 26.82 32.30
N THR A 64 -23.42 27.59 31.73
CA THR A 64 -23.90 27.40 30.34
C THR A 64 -23.45 28.56 29.44
N LEU A 65 -22.14 28.76 29.36
CA LEU A 65 -21.52 29.70 28.42
C LEU A 65 -20.93 28.93 27.23
N ILE A 66 -21.22 29.40 26.02
CA ILE A 66 -20.51 28.91 24.81
C ILE A 66 -19.20 29.69 24.73
N ASP A 67 -18.10 28.99 24.99
CA ASP A 67 -16.75 29.54 24.91
C ASP A 67 -16.18 29.37 23.50
N PHE A 68 -16.38 30.39 22.66
CA PHE A 68 -15.77 30.43 21.33
C PHE A 68 -14.24 30.58 21.39
N GLY A 69 -13.69 31.10 22.49
CA GLY A 69 -12.26 31.22 22.73
C GLY A 69 -11.61 29.86 22.88
N ALA A 70 -12.22 28.96 23.66
CA ALA A 70 -11.77 27.57 23.79
C ALA A 70 -11.75 26.82 22.44
N ILE A 71 -12.74 27.06 21.56
CA ILE A 71 -12.78 26.45 20.22
C ILE A 71 -11.64 26.95 19.34
N ILE A 72 -11.38 28.26 19.34
CA ILE A 72 -10.28 28.86 18.57
C ILE A 72 -8.94 28.35 19.09
N SER A 73 -8.74 28.30 20.41
CA SER A 73 -7.54 27.76 21.04
C SER A 73 -7.32 26.28 20.68
N ALA A 74 -8.38 25.46 20.71
CA ALA A 74 -8.30 24.05 20.31
C ALA A 74 -7.93 23.89 18.82
N ALA A 75 -8.51 24.70 17.93
CA ALA A 75 -8.18 24.68 16.51
C ALA A 75 -6.71 25.10 16.25
N LEU A 76 -6.23 26.11 16.96
CA LEU A 76 -4.84 26.55 16.91
C LEU A 76 -3.88 25.47 17.43
N ASN A 77 -4.21 24.83 18.55
CA ASN A 77 -3.42 23.72 19.08
C ASN A 77 -3.33 22.56 18.08
N PHE A 78 -4.46 22.18 17.48
CA PHE A 78 -4.48 21.16 16.42
C PHE A 78 -3.56 21.54 15.25
N LEU A 79 -3.62 22.78 14.78
CA LEU A 79 -2.78 23.25 13.69
C LEU A 79 -1.28 23.22 14.04
N ILE A 80 -0.92 23.58 15.28
CA ILE A 80 0.46 23.53 15.76
C ILE A 80 0.95 22.09 15.84
N VAL A 81 0.18 21.19 16.44
CA VAL A 81 0.51 19.75 16.50
C VAL A 81 0.71 19.17 15.11
N ALA A 82 -0.21 19.45 14.18
CA ALA A 82 -0.10 19.02 12.79
C ALA A 82 1.14 19.58 12.10
N ALA A 83 1.44 20.88 12.29
CA ALA A 83 2.62 21.52 11.72
C ALA A 83 3.92 20.92 12.26
N VAL A 84 4.00 20.67 13.57
CA VAL A 84 5.17 20.05 14.21
C VAL A 84 5.37 18.62 13.70
N ILE A 85 4.33 17.80 13.64
CA ILE A 85 4.40 16.43 13.10
C ILE A 85 4.83 16.46 11.63
N TYR A 86 4.24 17.36 10.84
CA TYR A 86 4.58 17.49 9.43
C TYR A 86 6.04 17.89 9.21
N PHE A 87 6.55 18.85 9.98
CA PHE A 87 7.91 19.34 9.81
C PHE A 87 8.97 18.38 10.39
N LEU A 88 8.73 17.78 11.56
CA LEU A 88 9.71 16.90 12.22
C LEU A 88 9.70 15.45 11.75
N ILE A 89 8.56 14.93 11.30
CA ILE A 89 8.43 13.51 10.93
C ILE A 89 8.20 13.37 9.42
N ILE A 90 7.17 14.01 8.89
CA ILE A 90 6.75 13.79 7.49
C ILE A 90 7.78 14.37 6.51
N THR A 91 8.27 15.59 6.74
CA THR A 91 9.26 16.25 5.86
C THR A 91 10.58 15.48 5.75
N PRO A 92 11.24 15.04 6.84
CA PRO A 92 12.48 14.26 6.72
C PRO A 92 12.24 12.86 6.16
N ILE A 93 11.13 12.20 6.49
CA ILE A 93 10.79 10.91 5.87
C ILE A 93 10.58 11.08 4.37
N ASN A 94 9.83 12.09 3.94
CA ASN A 94 9.62 12.39 2.52
C ASN A 94 10.93 12.73 1.81
N LYS A 95 11.82 13.49 2.46
CA LYS A 95 13.15 13.85 1.93
C LYS A 95 14.09 12.63 1.85
N ALA A 96 14.08 11.76 2.86
CA ALA A 96 14.86 10.53 2.87
C ALA A 96 14.37 9.57 1.78
N ASN A 97 13.04 9.44 1.62
CA ASN A 97 12.42 8.65 0.56
C ASN A 97 12.76 9.23 -0.81
N ASP A 98 12.72 10.55 -1.00
CA ASP A 98 13.12 11.19 -2.26
C ASP A 98 14.61 10.95 -2.58
N LEU A 99 15.49 11.03 -1.58
CA LEU A 99 16.91 10.75 -1.77
C LEU A 99 17.19 9.27 -2.07
N ALA A 100 16.42 8.36 -1.46
CA ALA A 100 16.48 6.92 -1.76
C ALA A 100 16.00 6.64 -3.19
N LYS A 101 14.90 7.27 -3.63
CA LYS A 101 14.39 7.20 -5.01
C LYS A 101 15.43 7.64 -6.04
N ARG A 102 16.10 8.78 -5.79
CA ARG A 102 17.16 9.30 -6.67
C ARG A 102 18.40 8.41 -6.74
N ARG A 103 18.71 7.66 -5.68
CA ARG A 103 19.87 6.76 -5.65
C ARG A 103 19.63 5.43 -6.36
N MET A 104 18.37 4.99 -6.45
CA MET A 104 18.03 3.71 -7.08
C MET A 104 17.57 3.84 -8.54
N GLY A 105 17.24 5.04 -9.03
CA GLY A 105 16.81 5.23 -10.43
C GLY A 105 15.50 4.50 -10.77
N VAL A 106 14.77 4.05 -9.76
CA VAL A 106 13.49 3.34 -9.89
C VAL A 106 12.36 4.34 -9.64
N GLU A 107 11.48 4.43 -10.64
CA GLU A 107 10.19 5.15 -10.63
C GLU A 107 9.33 4.71 -9.40
N PRO A 108 8.33 5.48 -8.95
CA PRO A 108 7.89 5.48 -7.57
C PRO A 108 6.97 4.29 -7.24
N GLU A 109 7.51 3.11 -7.04
CA GLU A 109 6.83 2.01 -6.32
C GLU A 109 7.90 1.27 -5.53
N SER A 110 8.08 1.66 -4.27
CA SER A 110 8.93 0.94 -3.32
C SER A 110 8.10 0.59 -2.08
N SER A 111 7.02 -0.14 -2.28
CA SER A 111 6.98 -1.44 -1.61
C SER A 111 7.97 -2.35 -2.35
N ALA A 112 8.68 -3.23 -1.64
CA ALA A 112 9.29 -4.40 -2.29
C ALA A 112 8.30 -4.98 -3.33
N PRO A 113 8.77 -5.56 -4.47
CA PRO A 113 7.88 -6.03 -5.52
C PRO A 113 6.72 -6.74 -4.87
N THR A 114 5.53 -6.19 -5.07
CA THR A 114 4.37 -6.65 -4.34
C THR A 114 4.17 -8.11 -4.70
N THR A 115 3.50 -8.86 -3.84
CA THR A 115 3.14 -10.24 -4.19
C THR A 115 2.44 -10.27 -5.56
N GLU A 116 1.69 -9.23 -5.90
CA GLU A 116 1.02 -9.07 -7.19
C GLU A 116 2.01 -8.89 -8.35
N ASP A 117 3.06 -8.07 -8.19
CA ASP A 117 4.11 -7.88 -9.20
C ASP A 117 4.90 -9.18 -9.46
N LEU A 118 5.27 -9.90 -8.39
CA LEU A 118 5.96 -11.18 -8.50
C LEU A 118 5.06 -12.25 -9.13
N LEU A 119 3.76 -12.26 -8.81
CA LEU A 119 2.80 -13.17 -9.43
C LEU A 119 2.57 -12.85 -10.91
N ALA A 120 2.61 -11.58 -11.30
CA ALA A 120 2.56 -11.16 -12.69
C ALA A 120 3.80 -11.65 -13.45
N GLU A 121 5.00 -11.45 -12.89
CA GLU A 121 6.25 -11.95 -13.46
C GLU A 121 6.25 -13.49 -13.58
N ILE A 122 5.82 -14.22 -12.53
CA ILE A 122 5.71 -15.69 -12.56
C ILE A 122 4.70 -16.14 -13.62
N ARG A 123 3.55 -15.46 -13.78
CA ARG A 123 2.55 -15.78 -14.80
C ARG A 123 3.14 -15.62 -16.19
N ASP A 124 3.84 -14.53 -16.43
CA ASP A 124 4.41 -14.22 -17.74
C ASP A 124 5.55 -15.21 -18.08
N LEU A 125 6.38 -15.58 -17.10
CA LEU A 125 7.39 -16.64 -17.25
C LEU A 125 6.76 -18.02 -17.53
N LEU A 126 5.64 -18.37 -16.89
CA LEU A 126 4.92 -19.62 -17.16
C LEU A 126 4.26 -19.64 -18.54
N GLN A 127 3.73 -18.50 -19.01
CA GLN A 127 3.19 -18.40 -20.37
C GLN A 127 4.28 -18.57 -21.42
N ALA A 128 5.44 -17.94 -21.21
CA ALA A 128 6.60 -18.10 -22.10
C ALA A 128 7.02 -19.57 -22.17
N GLN A 129 7.16 -20.24 -21.01
CA GLN A 129 7.55 -21.65 -20.95
C GLN A 129 6.52 -22.58 -21.62
N ASN A 130 5.22 -22.35 -21.41
CA ASN A 130 4.18 -23.15 -22.07
C ASN A 130 4.15 -22.94 -23.60
N GLY A 131 4.42 -21.72 -24.07
CA GLY A 131 4.52 -21.41 -25.50
C GLY A 131 5.67 -22.15 -26.17
N GLU A 132 6.84 -22.20 -25.53
CA GLU A 132 8.00 -22.98 -25.99
C GLU A 132 7.67 -24.48 -26.08
N VAL A 133 7.03 -25.04 -25.03
CA VAL A 133 6.63 -26.45 -25.01
C VAL A 133 5.63 -26.79 -26.13
N SER A 134 4.65 -25.92 -26.41
CA SER A 134 3.72 -26.12 -27.52
C SER A 134 4.44 -26.12 -28.88
N SER A 135 5.37 -25.18 -29.09
CA SER A 135 6.14 -25.11 -30.33
C SER A 135 7.03 -26.33 -30.57
N ASP A 136 7.62 -26.88 -29.51
CA ASP A 136 8.43 -28.11 -29.57
C ASP A 136 7.60 -29.36 -29.88
N VAL A 137 6.37 -29.42 -29.37
CA VAL A 137 5.42 -30.52 -29.63
C VAL A 137 4.94 -30.47 -31.08
N ASP A 138 4.59 -29.28 -31.58
CA ASP A 138 4.13 -29.09 -32.96
C ASP A 138 5.24 -29.40 -33.97
N ALA A 139 6.48 -28.98 -33.68
CA ALA A 139 7.64 -29.31 -34.51
C ALA A 139 7.90 -30.83 -34.59
N LYS A 140 7.71 -31.55 -33.48
CA LYS A 140 7.85 -33.02 -33.44
C LYS A 140 6.71 -33.74 -34.18
N LEU A 141 5.48 -33.23 -34.11
CA LEU A 141 4.35 -33.78 -34.86
C LEU A 141 4.52 -33.58 -36.37
N ALA A 142 5.02 -32.41 -36.80
CA ALA A 142 5.31 -32.14 -38.20
C ALA A 142 6.38 -33.09 -38.74
N GLN A 143 7.49 -33.26 -38.01
CA GLN A 143 8.56 -34.22 -38.38
C GLN A 143 8.06 -35.67 -38.42
N ALA A 144 7.20 -36.08 -37.48
CA ALA A 144 6.63 -37.43 -37.46
C ALA A 144 5.67 -37.68 -38.63
N THR A 145 4.94 -36.65 -39.06
CA THR A 145 4.01 -36.71 -40.21
C THR A 145 4.79 -36.76 -41.52
N GLU A 146 5.85 -35.97 -41.65
CA GLU A 146 6.73 -35.96 -42.82
C GLU A 146 7.52 -37.27 -42.97
N ALA A 147 7.95 -37.87 -41.85
CA ALA A 147 8.55 -39.20 -41.82
C ALA A 147 7.57 -40.31 -42.22
N ALA A 148 6.29 -40.19 -41.87
CA ALA A 148 5.25 -41.15 -42.25
C ALA A 148 4.85 -41.04 -43.75
N GLU A 149 4.91 -39.84 -44.33
CA GLU A 149 4.62 -39.60 -45.75
C GLU A 149 5.73 -40.16 -46.67
N ALA A 150 6.99 -40.16 -46.21
CA ALA A 150 8.15 -40.65 -46.96
C ALA A 150 8.23 -42.19 -47.07
N GLU A 151 7.47 -42.95 -46.26
CA GLU A 151 7.48 -44.42 -46.25
C GLU A 151 6.35 -45.05 -47.09
N LYS A 152 5.57 -44.26 -47.85
CA LYS A 152 4.48 -44.79 -48.68
C LYS A 152 5.04 -45.46 -49.94
N PRO A 153 4.87 -46.79 -50.15
CA PRO A 153 5.47 -47.47 -51.29
C PRO A 153 4.76 -47.06 -52.58
N ALA A 154 5.54 -46.74 -53.61
CA ALA A 154 5.06 -46.42 -54.94
C ALA A 154 4.25 -47.59 -55.51
N THR A 155 2.92 -47.47 -55.52
CA THR A 155 2.04 -48.35 -56.28
C THR A 155 2.14 -47.96 -57.74
N THR A 156 2.90 -48.73 -58.52
CA THR A 156 2.87 -48.67 -59.98
C THR A 156 1.49 -49.10 -60.46
N ASP A 157 0.73 -48.14 -60.97
CA ASP A 157 -0.50 -48.35 -61.71
C ASP A 157 -0.21 -49.11 -63.01
N GLY A 158 -0.71 -50.34 -63.08
CA GLY A 158 -0.83 -51.14 -64.30
C GLY A 158 -2.30 -51.23 -64.70
N GLU A 159 -2.78 -50.16 -65.31
CA GLU A 159 -4.08 -50.06 -65.96
C GLU A 159 -4.19 -51.01 -67.17
N SER A 160 -5.36 -51.63 -67.33
CA SER A 160 -6.06 -51.89 -68.61
C SER A 160 -6.47 -53.33 -68.91
N ALA A 161 -7.76 -53.43 -69.24
CA ALA A 161 -8.40 -54.40 -70.13
C ALA A 161 -8.76 -55.78 -69.56
N GLY A 162 -9.93 -55.84 -68.93
CA GLY A 162 -10.83 -56.95 -69.19
C GLY A 162 -11.34 -56.88 -70.64
N ARG A 163 -11.35 -58.02 -71.36
CA ARG A 163 -12.28 -58.30 -72.46
C ARG A 163 -12.36 -59.81 -72.76
N HIS A 164 -13.58 -60.32 -72.63
CA HIS A 164 -14.23 -61.41 -73.37
C HIS A 164 -13.75 -62.88 -73.30
N ARG A 165 -14.71 -63.71 -72.91
CA ARG A 165 -14.88 -65.13 -73.24
C ARG A 165 -14.90 -65.37 -74.75
N ALA A 166 -14.19 -66.40 -75.21
CA ALA A 166 -14.66 -67.52 -76.05
C ALA A 166 -13.49 -68.48 -76.29
#